data_AF-A0A494Z536-F1
#
_entry.id   AF-A0A494Z536-F1
#
_cell.length_a   1.000
_cell.length_b   1.000
_cell.length_c   1.000
_cell.angle_alpha   90.00
_cell.angle_beta   90.00
_cell.angle_gamma   90.00
#
_symmetry.space_group_name_H-M   'P 1'
#
loop_
_entity.id
_entity.type
_entity.pdbx_description
1 polymer ?
#
loop_
_entity_poly.entity_id
_entity_poly.type
_entity_poly.pdbx_seq_one_letter_code
_entity_poly.pdbx_strand_id
1 'polypeptide(L)'
;MKKKLVLVLLIISFGINCYILGKWILVDQWTRPSQEEKVILGEMVQKTVESEAYKELAENENIIAINTSMDKKKGGGFPYYFSVSVRTDKQTYLFYCNNDKCSKMENGAWTYSIYQDEDSRLPFRK
;
A
#
# COMPACT_ATOMS: atom_id res chain seq x y z
N MET A 1 -43.04 17.04 18.85
CA MET A 1 -42.06 17.25 17.75
C MET A 1 -40.61 17.19 18.23
N LYS A 2 -40.22 17.94 19.27
CA LYS A 2 -38.81 17.98 19.78
C LYS A 2 -38.21 16.60 20.09
N LYS A 3 -38.93 15.71 20.80
CA LYS A 3 -38.45 14.35 21.14
C LYS A 3 -38.20 13.46 19.90
N LYS A 4 -39.04 13.59 18.86
CA LYS A 4 -38.85 12.84 17.59
C LYS A 4 -37.60 13.33 16.84
N LEU A 5 -37.36 14.64 16.86
CA LEU A 5 -36.19 15.24 16.24
C LEU A 5 -34.89 14.82 16.95
N VAL A 6 -34.89 14.82 18.30
CA VAL A 6 -33.78 14.30 19.10
C VAL A 6 -33.54 12.81 18.84
N LEU A 7 -34.60 12.00 18.73
CA LEU A 7 -34.48 10.57 18.43
C LEU A 7 -33.85 10.33 17.04
N VAL A 8 -34.28 11.08 16.02
CA VAL A 8 -33.71 10.99 14.67
C VAL A 8 -32.23 11.36 14.68
N LEU A 9 -31.84 12.45 15.35
CA LEU A 9 -30.43 12.84 15.50
C LEU A 9 -29.60 11.77 16.22
N LEU A 10 -30.17 11.12 17.23
CA LEU A 10 -29.50 10.04 17.97
C LEU A 10 -29.27 8.82 17.08
N ILE A 11 -30.26 8.43 16.26
CA ILE A 11 -30.12 7.32 15.31
C ILE A 11 -29.05 7.63 14.26
N ILE A 12 -29.04 8.86 13.71
CA ILE A 12 -28.02 9.29 12.73
C ILE A 12 -26.63 9.26 13.38
N SER A 13 -26.48 9.83 14.57
CA SER A 13 -25.23 9.82 15.32
C SER A 13 -24.74 8.40 15.58
N PHE A 14 -25.63 7.52 16.04
CA PHE A 14 -25.29 6.11 16.28
C PHE A 14 -24.86 5.42 14.99
N GLY A 15 -25.58 5.60 13.89
CA GLY A 15 -25.25 5.03 12.58
C GLY A 15 -23.87 5.47 12.08
N ILE A 16 -23.55 6.76 12.20
CA ILE A 16 -22.24 7.30 11.80
C ILE A 16 -21.12 6.69 12.66
N ASN A 17 -21.31 6.62 13.99
CA ASN A 17 -20.31 6.04 14.88
C ASN A 17 -20.09 4.54 14.61
N CYS A 18 -21.15 3.77 14.39
CA CYS A 18 -21.06 2.36 14.01
C CYS A 18 -20.33 2.18 12.66
N TYR A 19 -20.60 3.05 11.68
CA TYR A 19 -19.90 3.02 10.40
C TYR A 19 -18.41 3.30 10.56
N ILE A 20 -18.04 4.35 11.31
CA ILE A 20 -16.64 4.70 11.56
C ILE A 20 -15.91 3.56 12.28
N LEU A 21 -16.52 3.00 13.33
CA LEU A 21 -15.95 1.88 14.08
C LEU A 21 -15.79 0.64 13.20
N GLY A 22 -16.82 0.29 12.42
CA GLY A 22 -16.78 -0.85 11.50
C GLY A 22 -15.70 -0.69 10.44
N LYS A 23 -15.58 0.50 9.82
CA LYS A 23 -14.51 0.81 8.87
C LYS A 23 -13.12 0.68 9.51
N TRP A 24 -12.96 1.18 10.73
CA TRP A 24 -11.69 1.12 11.45
C TRP A 24 -11.25 -0.32 11.70
N ILE A 25 -12.14 -1.16 12.24
CA ILE A 25 -11.84 -2.57 12.56
C ILE A 25 -11.65 -3.43 11.30
N LEU A 26 -12.52 -3.29 10.30
CA LEU A 26 -12.58 -4.22 9.17
C LEU A 26 -11.65 -3.86 8.00
N VAL A 27 -11.23 -2.60 7.91
CA VAL A 27 -10.46 -2.08 6.78
C VAL A 27 -9.17 -1.43 7.25
N ASP A 28 -9.26 -0.37 8.04
CA ASP A 28 -8.11 0.48 8.34
C ASP A 28 -7.05 -0.29 9.15
N GLN A 29 -7.43 -1.08 10.15
CA GLN A 29 -6.50 -1.86 10.97
C GLN A 29 -5.66 -2.87 10.17
N TRP A 30 -6.19 -3.36 9.03
CA TRP A 30 -5.56 -4.43 8.24
C TRP A 30 -4.74 -3.92 7.07
N THR A 31 -4.99 -2.68 6.63
CA THR A 31 -4.42 -2.11 5.39
C THR A 31 -3.64 -0.84 5.63
N ARG A 32 -3.88 -0.12 6.74
CA ARG A 32 -3.13 1.10 7.08
C ARG A 32 -2.00 0.77 8.05
N PRO A 33 -0.75 1.08 7.69
CA PRO A 33 0.38 0.85 8.58
C PRO A 33 0.34 1.80 9.78
N SER A 34 0.65 1.25 10.96
CA SER A 34 0.95 2.01 12.18
C SER A 34 2.21 2.86 12.00
N GLN A 35 2.56 3.71 12.98
CA GLN A 35 3.78 4.50 12.90
C GLN A 35 5.05 3.63 12.89
N GLU A 36 5.08 2.57 13.69
CA GLU A 36 6.21 1.61 13.71
C GLU A 36 6.31 0.87 12.37
N GLU A 37 5.16 0.44 11.82
CA GLU A 37 5.10 -0.27 10.54
C GLU A 37 5.54 0.63 9.38
N LYS A 38 5.30 1.95 9.44
CA LYS A 38 5.82 2.90 8.47
C LYS A 38 7.34 3.02 8.52
N VAL A 39 7.94 2.97 9.71
CA VAL A 39 9.42 2.98 9.85
C VAL A 39 10.00 1.73 9.21
N ILE A 40 9.43 0.56 9.52
CA ILE A 40 9.84 -0.71 8.92
C ILE A 40 9.71 -0.68 7.39
N LEU A 41 8.59 -0.17 6.87
CA LEU A 41 8.39 0.01 5.43
C LEU A 41 9.44 0.95 4.81
N GLY A 42 9.87 1.99 5.53
CA GLY A 42 10.97 2.85 5.10
C GLY A 42 12.31 2.11 5.03
N GLU A 43 12.64 1.31 6.05
CA GLU A 43 13.83 0.46 6.05
C GLU A 43 13.81 -0.57 4.91
N MET A 44 12.64 -1.15 4.62
CA MET A 44 12.47 -2.07 3.50
C MET A 44 12.72 -1.38 2.15
N VAL A 45 12.26 -0.13 1.97
CA VAL A 45 12.56 0.65 0.75
C VAL A 45 14.06 0.84 0.59
N GLN A 46 14.76 1.23 1.65
CA GLN A 46 16.21 1.38 1.60
C GLN A 46 16.89 0.06 1.20
N LYS A 47 16.51 -1.05 1.85
CA LYS A 47 17.05 -2.39 1.52
C LYS A 47 16.71 -2.82 0.09
N THR A 48 15.54 -2.44 -0.43
CA THR A 48 15.18 -2.67 -1.84
C THR A 48 16.14 -1.92 -2.76
N VAL A 49 16.35 -0.62 -2.55
CA VAL A 49 17.26 0.19 -3.40
C VAL A 49 18.71 -0.31 -3.35
N GLU A 50 19.13 -0.83 -2.20
CA GLU A 50 20.47 -1.41 -2.02
C GLU A 50 20.63 -2.81 -2.63
N SER A 51 19.51 -3.51 -2.93
CA SER A 51 19.51 -4.88 -3.45
C SER A 51 20.09 -4.99 -4.86
N GLU A 52 20.71 -6.13 -5.17
CA GLU A 52 21.24 -6.42 -6.51
C GLU A 52 20.12 -6.40 -7.56
N ALA A 53 18.97 -7.00 -7.25
CA ALA A 53 17.82 -7.03 -8.14
C ALA A 53 17.30 -5.63 -8.49
N TYR A 54 17.30 -4.67 -7.55
CA TYR A 54 16.92 -3.30 -7.88
C TYR A 54 17.96 -2.61 -8.76
N LYS A 55 19.26 -2.80 -8.50
CA LYS A 55 20.33 -2.20 -9.30
C LYS A 55 20.27 -2.69 -10.76
N GLU A 56 20.09 -4.00 -10.95
CA GLU A 56 19.90 -4.58 -12.27
C GLU A 56 18.67 -3.99 -12.98
N LEU A 57 17.55 -3.79 -12.26
CA LEU A 57 16.37 -3.14 -12.83
C LEU A 57 16.63 -1.68 -13.21
N ALA A 58 17.29 -0.92 -12.34
CA ALA A 58 17.58 0.50 -12.56
C ALA A 58 18.59 0.75 -13.69
N GLU A 59 19.42 -0.25 -14.04
CA GLU A 59 20.31 -0.21 -15.20
C GLU A 59 19.58 -0.47 -16.53
N ASN A 60 18.49 -1.24 -16.51
CA ASN A 60 17.79 -1.74 -17.71
C ASN A 60 16.43 -1.08 -17.99
N GLU A 61 15.83 -0.44 -16.98
CA GLU A 61 14.49 0.13 -17.02
C GLU A 61 14.44 1.47 -16.29
N ASN A 62 13.54 2.35 -16.73
CA ASN A 62 13.38 3.65 -16.09
C ASN A 62 12.50 3.51 -14.84
N ILE A 63 13.04 3.79 -13.65
CA ILE A 63 12.29 3.72 -12.40
C ILE A 63 11.43 4.99 -12.24
N ILE A 64 10.13 4.80 -12.10
CA ILE A 64 9.13 5.89 -12.05
C ILE A 64 8.71 6.16 -10.61
N ALA A 65 8.46 5.12 -9.84
CA ALA A 65 8.01 5.26 -8.46
C ALA A 65 8.36 4.02 -7.63
N ILE A 66 8.56 4.26 -6.33
CA ILE A 66 8.67 3.20 -5.34
C ILE A 66 7.55 3.44 -4.32
N ASN A 67 6.68 2.44 -4.15
CA ASN A 67 5.56 2.50 -3.22
C ASN A 67 5.62 1.34 -2.24
N THR A 68 5.27 1.61 -0.98
CA THR A 68 5.13 0.60 0.05
C THR A 68 3.67 0.17 0.16
N SER A 69 3.44 -1.10 0.46
CA SER A 69 2.09 -1.58 0.76
C SER A 69 2.11 -2.61 1.88
N MET A 70 0.98 -2.68 2.57
CA MET A 70 0.76 -3.59 3.69
C MET A 70 -0.61 -4.26 3.52
N ASP A 71 -0.63 -5.59 3.59
CA ASP A 71 -1.86 -6.36 3.53
C ASP A 71 -1.83 -7.51 4.54
N LYS A 72 -2.36 -7.24 5.75
CA LYS A 72 -2.44 -8.25 6.82
C LYS A 72 -3.46 -9.36 6.51
N LYS A 73 -4.30 -9.20 5.48
CA LYS A 73 -5.30 -10.22 5.08
C LYS A 73 -4.70 -11.31 4.19
N LYS A 74 -3.61 -11.01 3.47
CA LYS A 74 -2.91 -11.99 2.60
C LYS A 74 -2.32 -13.18 3.36
N GLY A 75 -2.29 -13.14 4.68
CA GLY A 75 -1.74 -14.21 5.52
C GLY A 75 -0.22 -14.14 5.61
N GLY A 76 0.34 -14.79 6.63
CA GLY A 76 1.75 -14.70 6.99
C GLY A 76 1.98 -13.75 8.17
N GLY A 77 2.88 -14.14 9.07
CA GLY A 77 3.32 -13.29 10.16
C GLY A 77 4.17 -12.12 9.64
N PHE A 78 4.55 -11.23 10.55
CA PHE A 78 5.61 -10.27 10.25
C PHE A 78 6.85 -11.00 9.71
N PRO A 79 7.52 -10.51 8.65
CA PRO A 79 7.28 -9.30 7.86
C PRO A 79 6.51 -9.54 6.54
N TYR A 80 5.94 -10.72 6.33
CA TYR A 80 5.43 -11.18 5.02
C TYR A 80 4.17 -10.47 4.52
N TYR A 81 3.51 -9.70 5.38
CA TYR A 81 2.39 -8.84 4.98
C TYR A 81 2.84 -7.47 4.45
N PHE A 82 4.15 -7.19 4.42
CA PHE A 82 4.73 -6.01 3.79
C PHE A 82 5.28 -6.29 2.40
N SER A 83 5.23 -5.28 1.55
CA SER A 83 5.91 -5.33 0.26
C SER A 83 6.30 -3.94 -0.23
N VAL A 84 7.36 -3.91 -1.03
CA VAL A 84 7.81 -2.71 -1.75
C VAL A 84 7.56 -2.96 -3.23
N SER A 85 6.83 -2.07 -3.87
CA SER A 85 6.56 -2.11 -5.31
C SER A 85 7.42 -1.07 -6.01
N VAL A 86 8.23 -1.52 -6.98
CA VAL A 86 9.07 -0.69 -7.83
C VAL A 86 8.43 -0.64 -9.19
N ARG A 87 7.93 0.54 -9.59
CA ARG A 87 7.25 0.76 -10.85
C ARG A 87 8.25 1.30 -11.87
N THR A 88 8.26 0.68 -13.04
CA THR A 88 9.06 1.10 -14.18
C THR A 88 8.17 1.50 -15.35
N ASP A 89 8.80 1.96 -16.42
CA ASP A 89 8.18 2.20 -17.72
C ASP A 89 7.62 0.93 -18.37
N LYS A 90 8.09 -0.26 -17.96
CA LYS A 90 7.61 -1.54 -18.49
C LYS A 90 6.62 -2.23 -17.56
N GLN A 91 6.96 -2.39 -16.29
CA GLN A 91 6.17 -3.19 -15.35
C GLN A 91 6.37 -2.78 -13.89
N THR A 92 5.63 -3.42 -12.98
CA THR A 92 5.82 -3.24 -11.53
C THR A 92 6.41 -4.50 -10.93
N TYR A 93 7.53 -4.35 -10.27
CA TYR A 93 8.22 -5.40 -9.53
C TYR A 93 7.87 -5.34 -8.06
N LEU A 94 7.59 -6.48 -7.45
CA LEU A 94 7.19 -6.62 -6.06
C LEU A 94 8.33 -7.27 -5.27
N PHE A 95 8.89 -6.49 -4.37
CA PHE A 95 9.95 -6.88 -3.46
C PHE A 95 9.38 -7.29 -2.10
N TYR A 96 9.89 -8.40 -1.58
CA TYR A 96 9.53 -8.98 -0.29
C TYR A 96 10.77 -9.28 0.53
N CYS A 97 10.59 -9.41 1.84
CA CYS A 97 11.63 -9.92 2.72
C CYS A 97 11.90 -11.39 2.41
N ASN A 98 13.17 -11.77 2.31
CA ASN A 98 13.57 -13.14 2.02
C ASN A 98 13.45 -14.11 3.21
N ASN A 99 13.34 -13.56 4.43
CA ASN A 99 13.17 -14.32 5.67
C ASN A 99 12.44 -13.50 6.73
N ASP A 100 12.19 -14.13 7.88
CA ASP A 100 11.53 -13.58 9.06
C ASP A 100 12.28 -12.39 9.68
N LYS A 101 13.59 -12.28 9.45
CA LYS A 101 14.43 -11.16 9.89
C LYS A 101 14.60 -10.07 8.84
N CYS A 102 14.00 -10.22 7.66
CA CYS A 102 14.16 -9.33 6.51
C CYS A 102 15.63 -8.96 6.24
N SER A 103 16.53 -9.95 6.21
CA SER A 103 17.96 -9.68 6.02
C SER A 103 18.23 -9.03 4.67
N LYS A 104 17.51 -9.45 3.62
CA LYS A 104 17.56 -8.87 2.27
C LYS A 104 16.15 -8.74 1.68
N MET A 105 16.04 -7.84 0.70
CA MET A 105 14.86 -7.72 -0.15
C MET A 105 15.10 -8.48 -1.45
N GLU A 106 14.11 -9.25 -1.87
CA GLU A 106 14.14 -10.04 -3.11
C GLU A 106 12.92 -9.74 -3.97
N ASN A 107 13.11 -9.71 -5.29
CA ASN A 107 12.03 -9.58 -6.25
C ASN A 107 11.28 -10.92 -6.32
N GLY A 108 10.10 -10.99 -5.69
CA GLY A 108 9.32 -12.23 -5.60
C GLY A 108 8.22 -12.34 -6.65
N ALA A 109 7.81 -11.23 -7.26
CA ALA A 109 6.77 -11.22 -8.28
C ALA A 109 6.87 -9.96 -9.14
N TRP A 110 6.31 -10.03 -10.35
CA TRP A 110 6.09 -8.87 -11.20
C TRP A 110 4.64 -8.84 -11.63
N THR A 111 4.13 -7.64 -11.89
CA THR A 111 2.79 -7.43 -12.42
C THR A 111 2.83 -6.43 -13.55
N TYR A 112 2.02 -6.67 -14.57
CA TYR A 112 1.95 -5.81 -15.73
C TYR A 112 1.30 -4.49 -15.33
N SER A 113 2.08 -3.42 -15.39
CA SER A 113 1.66 -2.07 -15.10
C SER A 113 2.52 -1.19 -15.98
N ILE A 114 2.13 -1.07 -17.25
CA ILE A 114 2.75 -0.10 -18.14
C ILE A 114 2.34 1.27 -17.61
N TYR A 115 3.27 2.01 -17.02
CA TYR A 115 3.10 3.44 -16.81
C TYR A 115 3.50 4.13 -18.11
N GLN A 116 2.52 4.65 -18.83
CA GLN A 116 2.75 5.57 -19.93
C GLN A 116 2.45 6.97 -19.42
N ASP A 117 3.31 7.94 -19.76
CA ASP A 117 2.97 9.35 -19.78
C ASP A 117 1.91 9.58 -20.88
N GLU A 118 0.73 8.99 -20.74
CA GLU A 118 -0.35 9.22 -21.69
C GLU A 118 -0.86 10.65 -21.53
N ASP A 119 -1.07 11.33 -22.66
CA ASP A 119 -1.96 12.47 -22.73
C ASP A 119 -3.27 12.12 -21.99
N SER A 120 -3.83 13.09 -21.25
CA SER A 120 -4.98 12.86 -20.37
C SER A 120 -6.05 11.98 -21.04
N ARG A 121 -6.29 10.78 -20.49
CA ARG A 121 -7.37 9.89 -20.93
C ARG A 121 -8.75 10.53 -20.79
N LEU A 122 -8.85 11.53 -19.92
CA LEU A 122 -10.05 12.33 -19.74
C LEU A 122 -10.00 13.52 -20.71
N PRO A 123 -11.12 13.87 -21.36
CA PRO A 123 -11.17 14.97 -22.32
C PRO A 123 -11.17 16.33 -21.60
N PHE A 124 -10.14 16.62 -20.81
CA PHE A 124 -9.83 17.97 -20.40
C PHE A 124 -9.19 18.65 -21.59
N ARG A 125 -9.95 19.52 -22.26
CA ARG A 125 -9.48 20.30 -23.41
C ARG A 125 -8.13 20.96 -23.05
N LYS A 126 -7.13 20.77 -23.93
CA LYS A 126 -5.91 21.59 -23.94
C LYS A 126 -6.27 23.04 -24.24
#